data_AF-A0A4P8XT75-F1
#
_entry.id   AF-A0A4P8XT75-F1
#
_cell.length_a   1.000
_cell.length_b   1.000
_cell.length_c   1.000
_cell.angle_alpha   90.00
_cell.angle_beta   90.00
_cell.angle_gamma   90.00
#
_symmetry.space_group_name_H-M   'P 1'
#
loop_
_entity.id
_entity.type
_entity.pdbx_description
1 polymer ?
#
loop_
_entity_poly.entity_id
_entity_poly.type
_entity_poly.pdbx_seq_one_letter_code
_entity_poly.pdbx_strand_id
1 'polypeptide(L)'
;MNDKNARIELRVTQFEKDKIARLAESCGLSQSEYVRQRTLGYAPRTVLPDVFFQFYQMLCRLCDEVADKVSPNTERKLLEVVDEIQRQLLLPEKSTAKQICKEVTTWQPQASGPSKDG
;
A
#
# COMPACT_ATOMS: atom_id res chain seq x y z
N MET A 1 -21.36 9.03 3.44
CA MET A 1 -20.84 8.77 4.80
C MET A 1 -20.31 7.35 4.81
N ASN A 2 -19.02 7.14 5.12
CA ASN A 2 -18.48 5.79 5.28
C ASN A 2 -18.79 5.33 6.70
N ASP A 3 -19.83 4.50 6.88
CA ASP A 3 -20.17 3.87 8.16
C ASP A 3 -19.10 2.84 8.54
N LYS A 4 -18.03 3.29 9.22
CA LYS A 4 -17.00 2.44 9.82
C LYS A 4 -17.39 2.10 11.26
N ASN A 5 -18.57 1.49 11.44
CA ASN A 5 -19.17 1.29 12.76
C ASN A 5 -18.70 0.00 13.47
N ALA A 6 -18.05 -0.92 12.74
CA ALA A 6 -17.46 -2.13 13.32
C ALA A 6 -16.05 -1.83 13.87
N ARG A 7 -15.78 -2.28 15.11
CA ARG A 7 -14.49 -2.10 15.79
C ARG A 7 -13.75 -3.43 15.91
N ILE A 8 -12.45 -3.40 15.59
CA ILE A 8 -11.50 -4.50 15.83
C ILE A 8 -10.48 -3.99 16.82
N GLU A 9 -10.25 -4.73 17.91
CA GLU A 9 -9.23 -4.40 18.90
C GLU A 9 -8.03 -5.33 18.76
N LEU A 10 -6.83 -4.75 18.86
CA LEU A 10 -5.57 -5.46 18.81
C LEU A 10 -4.74 -5.07 20.03
N ARG A 11 -4.34 -6.06 20.83
CA ARG A 11 -3.36 -5.86 21.90
C ARG A 11 -1.97 -5.98 21.31
N VAL A 12 -1.14 -4.99 21.58
CA VAL A 12 0.27 -4.92 21.16
C VAL A 12 1.10 -4.40 22.32
N THR A 13 2.37 -4.75 22.31
CA THR A 13 3.38 -4.11 23.15
C THR A 13 3.58 -2.65 22.71
N GLN A 14 4.16 -1.82 23.59
CA GLN A 14 4.50 -0.44 23.24
C GLN A 14 5.49 -0.38 22.06
N PHE A 15 6.46 -1.29 22.01
CA PHE A 15 7.42 -1.38 20.92
C PHE A 15 6.75 -1.67 19.56
N GLU A 16 5.82 -2.63 19.52
CA GLU A 16 5.05 -2.94 18.31
C GLU A 16 4.20 -1.74 17.87
N LYS A 17 3.58 -1.04 18.83
CA LYS A 17 2.81 0.19 18.55
C LYS A 17 3.67 1.26 17.90
N ASP A 18 4.87 1.52 18.43
CA ASP A 18 5.80 2.52 17.90
C ASP A 18 6.34 2.11 16.52
N LYS A 19 6.53 0.80 16.29
CA LYS A 19 6.89 0.27 14.98
C LYS A 19 5.76 0.48 13.95
N ILE A 20 4.51 0.18 14.32
CA ILE A 20 3.34 0.42 13.46
C ILE A 20 3.20 1.92 13.14
N ALA A 21 3.40 2.78 14.13
CA ALA A 21 3.35 4.23 13.95
C ALA A 21 4.35 4.72 12.89
N ARG A 22 5.62 4.33 13.01
CA ARG A 22 6.67 4.70 12.05
C ARG A 22 6.41 4.17 10.65
N LEU A 23 5.91 2.93 10.54
CA LEU A 23 5.55 2.35 9.23
C LEU A 23 4.39 3.12 8.59
N ALA A 24 3.33 3.42 9.35
CA ALA A 24 2.21 4.19 8.86
C ALA A 24 2.63 5.61 8.41
N GLU A 25 3.45 6.28 9.22
CA GLU A 25 4.01 7.60 8.91
C GLU A 25 4.84 7.58 7.62
N SER A 26 5.71 6.58 7.44
CA SER A 26 6.49 6.43 6.21
C SER A 26 5.62 6.25 4.96
N CYS A 27 4.41 5.70 5.12
CA CYS A 27 3.42 5.54 4.06
C CYS A 27 2.46 6.74 3.92
N GLY A 28 2.60 7.78 4.75
CA GLY A 28 1.66 8.92 4.75
C GLY A 28 0.26 8.55 5.23
N LEU A 29 0.13 7.49 6.05
CA LEU A 29 -1.14 6.96 6.54
C LEU A 29 -1.29 7.15 8.05
N SER A 30 -2.54 7.19 8.52
CA SER A 30 -2.80 7.00 9.95
C SER A 30 -2.56 5.54 10.35
N GLN A 31 -2.30 5.28 11.63
CA GLN A 31 -2.12 3.91 12.13
C GLN A 31 -3.32 3.00 11.79
N SER A 32 -4.54 3.51 11.97
CA SER A 32 -5.77 2.77 11.66
C SER A 32 -5.93 2.50 10.17
N GLU A 33 -5.53 3.43 9.31
CA GLU A 33 -5.54 3.24 7.86
C GLU A 33 -4.53 2.20 7.42
N TYR A 34 -3.29 2.32 7.91
CA TYR A 34 -2.21 1.38 7.62
C TYR A 34 -2.58 -0.05 8.04
N VAL A 35 -3.04 -0.24 9.28
CA VAL A 35 -3.47 -1.55 9.77
C VAL A 35 -4.63 -2.10 8.94
N ARG A 36 -5.63 -1.26 8.60
CA ARG A 36 -6.76 -1.70 7.77
C ARG A 36 -6.33 -2.14 6.37
N GLN A 37 -5.40 -1.42 5.75
CA GLN A 37 -4.87 -1.81 4.43
C GLN A 37 -4.15 -3.16 4.52
N ARG A 38 -3.28 -3.34 5.52
CA ARG A 38 -2.56 -4.60 5.74
C ARG A 38 -3.51 -5.77 6.01
N THR A 39 -4.55 -5.59 6.83
CA THR A 39 -5.53 -6.65 7.11
C THR A 39 -6.42 -6.99 5.91
N LEU A 40 -6.59 -6.06 4.96
CA LEU A 40 -7.28 -6.30 3.69
C LEU A 40 -6.35 -6.82 2.58
N GLY A 41 -5.10 -7.16 2.92
CA GLY A 41 -4.12 -7.75 2.00
C GLY A 41 -3.37 -6.73 1.14
N TYR A 42 -3.50 -5.43 1.39
CA TYR A 42 -2.70 -4.42 0.71
C TYR A 42 -1.30 -4.33 1.32
N ALA A 43 -0.31 -4.00 0.47
CA ALA A 43 1.03 -3.61 0.85
C ALA A 43 1.19 -2.09 0.61
N PRO A 44 0.95 -1.24 1.64
CA PRO A 44 1.13 0.20 1.54
C PRO A 44 2.57 0.53 1.14
N ARG A 45 2.73 1.47 0.20
CA ARG A 45 4.05 1.96 -0.22
C ARG A 45 4.48 3.13 0.63
N THR A 46 5.78 3.23 0.85
CA THR A 46 6.40 4.43 1.41
C THR A 46 6.20 5.60 0.45
N VAL A 47 5.93 6.78 0.98
CA VAL A 47 5.76 7.99 0.18
C VAL A 47 7.07 8.26 -0.58
N LEU A 48 6.96 8.45 -1.90
CA LEU A 48 8.09 8.81 -2.73
C LEU A 48 8.50 10.27 -2.47
N PRO A 49 9.76 10.66 -2.71
CA PRO A 49 10.19 12.04 -2.58
C PRO A 49 9.39 12.99 -3.46
N ASP A 50 9.21 14.25 -3.04
CA ASP A 50 8.46 15.28 -3.77
C ASP A 50 8.93 15.46 -5.23
N VAL A 51 10.23 15.28 -5.48
CA VAL A 51 10.82 15.34 -6.83
C VAL A 51 10.23 14.30 -7.79
N PHE A 52 9.78 13.14 -7.28
CA PHE A 52 9.09 12.13 -8.08
C PHE A 52 7.74 12.66 -8.57
N PHE A 53 6.97 13.33 -7.71
CA PHE A 53 5.66 13.86 -8.09
C PHE A 53 5.79 15.02 -9.09
N GLN A 54 6.84 15.83 -8.97
CA GLN A 54 7.17 16.84 -9.98
C GLN A 54 7.49 16.18 -11.33
N PHE A 55 8.32 15.12 -11.33
CA PHE A 55 8.60 14.32 -12.52
C PHE A 55 7.33 13.72 -13.14
N TYR A 56 6.49 13.08 -12.32
CA TYR A 56 5.25 12.46 -12.77
C TYR A 56 4.29 13.50 -13.36
N GLN A 57 4.19 14.69 -12.76
CA GLN A 57 3.39 15.80 -13.31
C GLN A 57 3.93 16.27 -14.67
N MET A 58 5.26 16.33 -14.86
CA MET A 58 5.85 16.64 -16.16
C MET A 58 5.51 15.58 -17.21
N LEU A 59 5.51 14.29 -16.84
CA LEU A 59 5.07 13.21 -17.73
C LEU A 59 3.60 13.37 -18.14
N CYS A 60 2.70 13.67 -17.19
CA CYS A 60 1.29 13.91 -17.52
C CYS A 60 1.12 15.10 -18.48
N ARG A 61 1.83 16.22 -18.23
CA ARG A 61 1.79 17.38 -19.14
C ARG A 61 2.31 17.03 -20.53
N LEU A 62 3.37 16.23 -20.63
CA LEU A 62 3.86 15.75 -21.91
C LEU A 62 2.78 14.95 -22.65
N CYS A 63 2.07 14.05 -21.96
CA CYS A 63 0.95 13.31 -22.55
C CYS A 63 -0.13 14.26 -23.10
N ASP A 64 -0.51 15.28 -22.33
CA ASP A 64 -1.50 16.27 -22.75
C ASP A 64 -1.01 17.10 -23.95
N GLU A 65 0.27 17.46 -23.98
CA GLU A 65 0.86 18.26 -25.06
C GLU A 65 0.97 17.50 -26.38
N VAL A 66 1.17 16.18 -26.34
CA VAL A 66 1.32 15.33 -27.53
C VAL A 66 0.01 14.69 -27.98
N ALA A 67 -1.07 14.81 -27.18
CA ALA A 67 -2.41 14.39 -27.55
C ALA A 67 -2.79 14.97 -28.92
N ASP A 68 -3.38 14.15 -29.78
CA ASP A 68 -3.75 14.47 -31.18
C ASP A 68 -2.59 14.88 -32.12
N LYS A 69 -1.33 14.97 -31.64
CA LYS A 69 -0.14 15.29 -32.44
C LYS A 69 0.67 14.06 -32.85
N VAL A 70 0.36 12.91 -32.28
CA VAL A 70 1.00 11.62 -32.56
C VAL A 70 -0.01 10.62 -33.09
N SER A 71 0.47 9.49 -33.61
CA SER A 71 -0.44 8.42 -34.06
C SER A 71 -1.27 7.89 -32.87
N PRO A 72 -2.54 7.48 -33.08
CA PRO A 72 -3.36 6.91 -32.01
C PRO A 72 -2.74 5.67 -31.33
N ASN A 73 -1.92 4.92 -32.06
CA ASN A 73 -1.20 3.78 -31.51
C ASN A 73 -0.06 4.21 -30.58
N THR A 74 0.65 5.29 -30.93
CA THR A 74 1.71 5.85 -30.09
C THR A 74 1.13 6.44 -28.80
N GLU A 75 0.04 7.19 -28.92
CA GLU A 75 -0.66 7.77 -27.77
C GLU A 75 -1.13 6.70 -26.78
N ARG A 76 -1.78 5.64 -27.28
CA ARG A 76 -2.20 4.51 -26.43
C ARG A 76 -1.03 3.89 -25.66
N LYS A 77 0.08 3.61 -26.35
CA LYS A 77 1.27 3.03 -25.71
C LYS A 77 1.89 3.96 -24.68
N LEU A 78 1.86 5.27 -24.92
CA LEU A 78 2.33 6.26 -23.96
C LEU A 78 1.50 6.21 -22.68
N LEU A 79 0.16 6.20 -22.81
CA LEU A 79 -0.75 6.08 -21.67
C LEU A 79 -0.56 4.75 -20.93
N GLU A 80 -0.42 3.64 -21.63
CA GLU A 80 -0.12 2.33 -21.03
C GLU A 80 1.16 2.35 -20.19
N VAL A 81 2.22 3.02 -20.67
CA VAL A 81 3.48 3.17 -19.91
C VAL A 81 3.28 4.04 -18.66
N VAL A 82 2.54 5.14 -18.76
CA VAL A 82 2.26 6.01 -17.61
C VAL A 82 1.41 5.28 -16.56
N ASP A 83 0.42 4.51 -17.00
CA ASP A 83 -0.40 3.66 -16.12
C ASP A 83 0.45 2.59 -15.42
N GLU A 84 1.40 1.98 -16.14
CA GLU A 84 2.30 1.00 -15.55
C GLU A 84 3.22 1.63 -14.50
N ILE A 85 3.78 2.83 -14.78
CA ILE A 85 4.56 3.61 -13.80
C ILE A 85 3.72 3.87 -12.55
N GLN A 86 2.46 4.30 -12.70
CA GLN A 86 1.56 4.53 -11.57
C GLN A 86 1.28 3.25 -10.79
N ARG A 87 1.00 2.13 -11.48
CA ARG A 87 0.75 0.82 -10.83
C ARG A 87 1.96 0.33 -10.05
N GLN A 88 3.16 0.44 -10.60
CA GLN A 88 4.38 -0.06 -9.98
C GLN A 88 4.89 0.84 -8.84
N LEU A 89 4.75 2.16 -8.97
CA LEU A 89 5.40 3.09 -8.05
C LEU A 89 4.45 3.76 -7.06
N LEU A 90 3.19 3.99 -7.43
CA LEU A 90 2.25 4.77 -6.61
C LEU A 90 1.18 3.92 -5.94
N LEU A 91 0.67 2.89 -6.63
CA LEU A 91 -0.42 2.08 -6.11
C LEU A 91 0.09 0.96 -5.19
N PRO A 92 -0.59 0.69 -4.06
CA PRO A 92 -0.25 -0.45 -3.22
C PRO A 92 -0.60 -1.75 -3.94
N GLU A 93 0.30 -2.73 -3.83
CA GLU A 93 0.01 -4.10 -4.28
C GLU A 93 -1.05 -4.73 -3.36
N LYS A 94 -1.83 -5.67 -3.91
CA LYS A 94 -2.84 -6.40 -3.16
C LYS A 94 -2.66 -7.90 -3.31
N SER A 95 -2.38 -8.57 -2.20
CA SER A 95 -2.35 -10.02 -2.12
C SER A 95 -3.74 -10.61 -2.30
N THR A 96 -3.84 -11.69 -3.08
CA THR A 96 -5.05 -12.50 -3.20
C THR A 96 -5.28 -13.32 -1.93
N ALA A 97 -6.54 -13.73 -1.68
CA ALA A 97 -6.86 -14.60 -0.55
C ALA A 97 -6.02 -15.90 -0.55
N LYS A 98 -5.74 -16.47 -1.73
CA LYS A 98 -4.87 -17.66 -1.87
C LYS A 98 -3.44 -17.38 -1.39
N GLN A 99 -2.87 -16.23 -1.76
CA GLN A 99 -1.53 -15.83 -1.32
C GLN A 99 -1.49 -15.58 0.18
N ILE A 100 -2.50 -14.90 0.73
CA ILE A 100 -2.62 -14.64 2.17
C ILE A 100 -2.70 -15.96 2.95
N CYS A 101 -3.58 -16.88 2.56
CA CYS A 101 -3.69 -18.19 3.22
C CYS A 101 -2.36 -18.95 3.19
N LYS A 102 -1.66 -18.94 2.05
CA LYS A 102 -0.34 -19.57 1.92
C LYS A 102 0.69 -18.90 2.84
N GLU A 103 0.73 -17.57 2.91
CA GLU A 103 1.63 -16.86 3.81
C GLU A 103 1.37 -17.21 5.28
N VAL A 104 0.11 -17.21 5.71
CA VAL A 104 -0.29 -17.51 7.09
C VAL A 104 0.15 -18.92 7.51
N THR A 105 0.15 -19.91 6.60
CA THR A 105 0.66 -21.26 6.94
C THR A 105 2.15 -21.30 7.28
N THR A 106 2.92 -20.26 6.92
CA THR A 106 4.34 -20.14 7.23
C THR A 106 4.63 -19.39 8.53
N TRP A 107 3.62 -18.72 9.10
CA TRP A 107 3.78 -18.01 10.37
C TRP A 107 3.97 -19.04 11.48
N GLN A 108 5.09 -18.95 12.22
CA GLN A 108 5.30 -19.85 13.36
C GLN A 108 4.23 -19.58 14.43
N PRO A 109 3.60 -20.62 15.01
CA PRO A 109 2.79 -20.44 16.21
C PRO A 109 3.63 -19.75 17.27
N GLN A 110 3.10 -18.70 17.91
CA GLN A 110 3.73 -18.17 19.12
C GLN A 110 3.93 -19.34 20.08
N ALA A 111 5.15 -19.49 20.60
CA ALA A 111 5.45 -20.49 21.60
C ALA A 111 4.55 -20.22 22.82
N SER A 112 3.46 -20.97 22.93
CA SER A 112 2.63 -21.02 24.12
C SER A 112 3.47 -21.67 25.21
N GLY A 113 4.28 -20.87 25.91
CA GLY A 113 4.86 -21.28 27.17
C GLY A 113 3.73 -21.60 28.15
N PRO A 114 3.84 -22.64 28.98
CA PRO A 114 2.79 -22.98 29.93
C PRO A 114 2.49 -21.78 30.84
N SER A 115 1.22 -21.40 30.94
CA SER A 115 0.75 -20.36 31.86
C SER A 115 1.16 -20.79 33.27
N LYS A 116 2.06 -20.04 33.89
CA LYS A 116 2.38 -20.18 35.31
C LYS A 116 1.37 -19.36 36.10
N ASP A 117 0.12 -19.80 36.08
CA ASP A 117 -0.83 -19.42 37.12
C ASP A 117 -0.86 -20.57 38.12
N GLY A 118 -0.20 -20.35 39.25
CA GLY A 118 -0.28 -21.14 40.47
C GLY A 118 -0.84 -20.28 41.59
#